data_AF-A0ABD2BGC8-F1
#
_entry.id   AF-A0ABD2BGC8-F1
#
_cell.length_a   1.000
_cell.length_b   1.000
_cell.length_c   1.000
_cell.angle_alpha   90.00
_cell.angle_beta   90.00
_cell.angle_gamma   90.00
#
_symmetry.space_group_name_H-M   'P 1'
#
loop_
_entity.id
_entity.type
_entity.pdbx_description
1 polymer ?
#
loop_
_entity_poly.entity_id
_entity_poly.type
_entity_poly.pdbx_seq_one_letter_code
_entity_poly.pdbx_strand_id
1 'polypeptide(L)'
;MTELVTMEIEEGVGHVQNVFDITKPEVASDAVPGVSNEEDKEEVEDKVYDVFEETEEEKKEEELVKEEEEEDEEEDEEVEDYMDELDVEEEELSSMKEEENKKYEKLKDIDWIWDFEEEEEERKEESITTPIVSPPVEKFEEEVREPVEPDYVLAEIPAEVLGDREAMIDMMKGLIHEMRPIRRKNKLLELRVHQHFKKVQRKILASKIENKSSEEVDRIYGAALGHYKLKIDEAIMKETQLLLDIESYKEKVRNLKEEDASIFKELLAREKEIGVGLVYVKTGAKISEKTMDIIANRQIIRRKGLTRDRFKSILLQHRFERINMLLKSLEVLGEGMTTTDYETLRMGNVNLVDKVDERERDLERYWTTLTEMVNISANFKEKEICIMEDIELKRKKLTESREETTKIRERLNYFLILLRDLRKEYARKRKEAGMLGLEPILRGMDKELRLRNKLIIDVERMKQKIHENTLAAERKKKMMSKLFLRKKYSNTDSSESFSIS
;
A
#
# COMPACT_ATOMS: atom_id res chain seq x y z
N MET A 1 -68.70 -29.44 -8.07
CA MET A 1 -69.56 -28.35 -7.58
C MET A 1 -68.76 -27.07 -7.76
N THR A 2 -69.23 -26.21 -8.68
CA THR A 2 -68.85 -24.80 -8.96
C THR A 2 -67.35 -24.54 -9.22
N GLU A 3 -66.79 -24.47 -10.44
CA GLU A 3 -67.07 -23.69 -11.68
C GLU A 3 -67.07 -22.16 -11.54
N LEU A 4 -66.11 -21.52 -12.24
CA LEU A 4 -65.95 -20.14 -12.79
C LEU A 4 -64.42 -19.98 -13.05
N VAL A 5 -63.79 -20.04 -14.24
CA VAL A 5 -63.99 -19.59 -15.64
C VAL A 5 -63.95 -18.07 -15.84
N THR A 6 -62.81 -17.57 -16.34
CA THR A 6 -62.59 -16.47 -17.33
C THR A 6 -61.10 -16.53 -17.78
N MET A 7 -60.73 -17.07 -18.95
CA MET A 7 -60.48 -16.43 -20.28
C MET A 7 -59.60 -15.15 -20.22
N GLU A 8 -58.32 -15.22 -20.62
CA GLU A 8 -57.75 -15.05 -21.99
C GLU A 8 -57.80 -13.60 -22.50
N ILE A 9 -56.63 -12.95 -22.70
CA ILE A 9 -56.23 -12.16 -23.89
C ILE A 9 -54.68 -12.18 -24.00
N GLU A 10 -54.18 -12.80 -25.06
CA GLU A 10 -52.84 -12.63 -25.66
C GLU A 10 -52.90 -11.59 -26.80
N GLU A 11 -51.73 -11.27 -27.38
CA GLU A 11 -51.45 -10.43 -28.57
C GLU A 11 -51.04 -8.97 -28.25
N GLY A 12 -50.03 -8.36 -28.88
CA GLY A 12 -49.24 -8.76 -30.03
C GLY A 12 -48.29 -7.64 -30.45
N VAL A 13 -47.23 -8.05 -31.14
CA VAL A 13 -46.15 -7.24 -31.73
C VAL A 13 -46.69 -6.33 -32.85
N GLY A 14 -46.25 -5.06 -32.89
CA GLY A 14 -46.58 -4.12 -33.97
C GLY A 14 -45.39 -3.24 -34.38
N HIS A 15 -44.64 -3.68 -35.40
CA HIS A 15 -43.74 -2.85 -36.21
C HIS A 15 -44.58 -1.95 -37.13
N VAL A 16 -44.32 -0.65 -37.17
CA VAL A 16 -44.89 0.26 -38.19
C VAL A 16 -43.75 0.99 -38.90
N GLN A 17 -43.61 0.70 -40.19
CA GLN A 17 -42.80 1.42 -41.16
C GLN A 17 -43.55 2.67 -41.63
N ASN A 18 -42.94 3.84 -41.50
CA ASN A 18 -43.43 5.08 -42.12
C ASN A 18 -42.90 5.18 -43.56
N VAL A 19 -43.84 5.18 -44.51
CA VAL A 19 -43.64 5.50 -45.93
C VAL A 19 -44.16 6.92 -46.15
N PHE A 20 -43.28 7.85 -46.54
CA PHE A 20 -43.66 9.18 -47.02
C PHE A 20 -43.57 9.18 -48.55
N ASP A 21 -44.73 9.23 -49.21
CA ASP A 21 -44.86 9.48 -50.65
C ASP A 21 -45.13 10.99 -50.88
N ILE A 22 -44.38 11.53 -51.84
CA ILE A 22 -44.39 12.93 -52.27
C ILE A 22 -45.30 13.04 -53.51
N THR A 23 -46.35 13.85 -53.43
CA THR A 23 -47.13 14.27 -54.61
C THR A 23 -47.05 15.77 -54.82
N LYS A 24 -46.53 16.17 -56.00
CA LYS A 24 -46.58 17.52 -56.59
C LYS A 24 -48.02 17.91 -56.98
N PRO A 25 -48.36 19.20 -57.03
CA PRO A 25 -49.43 19.70 -57.89
C PRO A 25 -48.90 20.46 -59.12
N GLU A 26 -49.66 20.30 -60.20
CA GLU A 26 -49.52 20.90 -61.53
C GLU A 26 -50.03 22.35 -61.59
N VAL A 27 -49.50 23.05 -62.59
CA VAL A 27 -49.84 24.42 -63.02
C VAL A 27 -51.11 24.40 -63.88
N ALA A 28 -51.99 25.39 -63.69
CA ALA A 28 -52.97 25.78 -64.71
C ALA A 28 -53.14 27.30 -64.75
N SER A 29 -52.94 27.84 -65.95
CA SER A 29 -53.20 29.19 -66.43
C SER A 29 -54.69 29.44 -66.67
N ASP A 30 -55.16 30.69 -66.54
CA ASP A 30 -56.13 31.31 -67.47
C ASP A 30 -56.32 32.82 -67.19
N ALA A 31 -56.96 33.51 -68.13
CA ALA A 31 -56.64 34.84 -68.62
C ALA A 31 -57.77 35.90 -68.49
N VAL A 32 -57.40 37.19 -68.22
CA VAL A 32 -57.85 38.47 -68.87
C VAL A 32 -59.30 38.99 -68.61
N PRO A 33 -59.74 40.27 -68.83
CA PRO A 33 -59.11 41.63 -69.00
C PRO A 33 -59.71 42.79 -68.13
N GLY A 34 -58.99 43.94 -68.04
CA GLY A 34 -59.50 45.23 -68.58
C GLY A 34 -59.83 46.44 -67.67
N VAL A 35 -59.19 47.58 -68.03
CA VAL A 35 -59.73 48.98 -68.13
C VAL A 35 -59.31 50.04 -67.07
N SER A 36 -58.31 50.84 -67.48
CA SER A 36 -58.11 52.32 -67.44
C SER A 36 -58.30 53.15 -66.16
N ASN A 37 -57.21 53.80 -65.70
CA ASN A 37 -56.94 55.23 -65.93
C ASN A 37 -55.67 55.64 -65.14
N GLU A 38 -54.64 56.02 -65.88
CA GLU A 38 -53.45 56.73 -65.42
C GLU A 38 -53.72 58.24 -65.44
N GLU A 39 -52.87 59.00 -64.72
CA GLU A 39 -52.88 60.46 -64.52
C GLU A 39 -53.66 60.90 -63.26
N ASP A 40 -52.94 61.00 -62.13
CA ASP A 40 -53.17 61.87 -60.94
C ASP A 40 -52.63 61.29 -59.60
N LYS A 41 -51.65 60.38 -59.59
CA LYS A 41 -51.14 59.77 -58.33
C LYS A 41 -49.68 60.03 -57.96
N GLU A 42 -48.90 60.73 -58.77
CA GLU A 42 -47.43 60.76 -58.58
C GLU A 42 -46.90 61.90 -57.70
N GLU A 43 -47.74 62.74 -57.08
CA GLU A 43 -47.27 63.90 -56.30
C GLU A 43 -47.64 63.89 -54.81
N VAL A 44 -48.18 62.78 -54.28
CA VAL A 44 -48.56 62.66 -52.85
C VAL A 44 -47.82 61.52 -52.12
N GLU A 45 -47.10 60.63 -52.83
CA GLU A 45 -46.42 59.49 -52.19
C GLU A 45 -45.02 59.83 -51.62
N ASP A 46 -44.35 60.88 -52.10
CA ASP A 46 -42.98 61.23 -51.68
C ASP A 46 -42.87 62.03 -50.36
N LYS A 47 -43.97 62.24 -49.63
CA LYS A 47 -43.93 62.91 -48.30
C LYS A 47 -44.50 62.08 -47.15
N VAL A 48 -44.97 60.87 -47.43
CA VAL A 48 -45.48 59.94 -46.41
C VAL A 48 -44.45 58.84 -46.10
N TYR A 49 -43.46 58.64 -46.96
CA TYR A 49 -42.42 57.62 -46.76
C TYR A 49 -41.34 58.01 -45.72
N ASP A 50 -40.96 59.29 -45.63
CA ASP A 50 -39.87 59.71 -44.72
C ASP A 50 -40.26 59.80 -43.23
N VAL A 51 -41.55 59.74 -42.87
CA VAL A 51 -42.00 59.83 -41.46
C VAL A 51 -42.38 58.44 -40.88
N PHE A 52 -42.53 57.43 -41.74
CA PHE A 52 -42.86 56.07 -41.30
C PHE A 52 -41.64 55.18 -41.06
N GLU A 53 -40.48 55.45 -41.68
CA GLU A 53 -39.26 54.66 -41.45
C GLU A 53 -38.61 54.95 -40.09
N GLU A 54 -38.57 56.22 -39.64
CA GLU A 54 -37.98 56.57 -38.34
C GLU A 54 -38.76 55.98 -37.14
N THR A 55 -40.06 55.71 -37.29
CA THR A 55 -40.89 55.13 -36.20
C THR A 55 -40.97 53.59 -36.22
N GLU A 56 -40.56 52.94 -37.31
CA GLU A 56 -40.37 51.48 -37.34
C GLU A 56 -38.98 51.07 -36.83
N GLU A 57 -37.94 51.88 -37.04
CA GLU A 57 -36.60 51.60 -36.53
C GLU A 57 -36.53 51.75 -35.00
N GLU A 58 -37.12 52.81 -34.42
CA GLU A 58 -37.20 52.94 -32.94
C GLU A 58 -38.01 51.80 -32.29
N LYS A 59 -39.04 51.29 -32.96
CA LYS A 59 -39.81 50.13 -32.46
C LYS A 59 -39.04 48.82 -32.55
N LYS A 60 -38.22 48.63 -33.59
CA LYS A 60 -37.38 47.44 -33.72
C LYS A 60 -36.23 47.46 -32.71
N GLU A 61 -35.68 48.62 -32.37
CA GLU A 61 -34.70 48.74 -31.30
C GLU A 61 -35.32 48.46 -29.91
N GLU A 62 -36.54 48.95 -29.63
CA GLU A 62 -37.25 48.59 -28.38
C GLU A 62 -37.65 47.11 -28.30
N GLU A 63 -37.93 46.46 -29.43
CA GLU A 63 -38.24 45.02 -29.49
C GLU A 63 -36.97 44.16 -29.27
N LEU A 64 -35.83 44.57 -29.83
CA LEU A 64 -34.53 43.93 -29.64
C LEU A 64 -34.01 44.05 -28.19
N VAL A 65 -34.19 45.22 -27.56
CA VAL A 65 -33.78 45.40 -26.15
C VAL A 65 -34.65 44.55 -25.20
N LYS A 66 -35.92 44.31 -25.54
CA LYS A 66 -36.78 43.39 -24.78
C LYS A 66 -36.44 41.92 -25.01
N GLU A 67 -36.08 41.53 -26.23
CA GLU A 67 -35.59 40.18 -26.50
C GLU A 67 -34.26 39.89 -25.77
N GLU A 68 -33.36 40.88 -25.67
CA GLU A 68 -32.11 40.73 -24.89
C GLU A 68 -32.36 40.67 -23.36
N GLU A 69 -33.33 41.44 -22.83
CA GLU A 69 -33.71 41.35 -21.41
C GLU A 69 -34.45 40.03 -21.07
N GLU A 70 -35.24 39.48 -22.00
CA GLU A 70 -35.89 38.17 -21.83
C GLU A 70 -34.89 37.00 -21.96
N GLU A 71 -33.87 37.08 -22.83
CA GLU A 71 -32.78 36.08 -22.90
C GLU A 71 -31.92 36.06 -21.62
N ASP A 72 -31.64 37.22 -21.02
CA ASP A 72 -30.89 37.30 -19.75
C ASP A 72 -31.71 36.72 -18.55
N GLU A 73 -33.04 36.84 -18.56
CA GLU A 73 -33.92 36.21 -17.54
C GLU A 73 -34.07 34.69 -17.76
N GLU A 74 -34.15 34.21 -19.00
CA GLU A 74 -34.17 32.77 -19.32
C GLU A 74 -32.82 32.07 -18.97
N GLU A 75 -31.67 32.74 -19.15
CA GLU A 75 -30.36 32.19 -18.75
C GLU A 75 -30.22 32.06 -17.21
N ASP A 76 -30.82 32.97 -16.43
CA ASP A 76 -30.79 32.90 -14.97
C ASP A 76 -31.73 31.80 -14.43
N GLU A 77 -32.88 31.54 -15.07
CA GLU A 77 -33.77 30.40 -14.76
C GLU A 77 -33.12 29.04 -15.14
N GLU A 78 -32.42 28.95 -16.27
CA GLU A 78 -31.72 27.72 -16.70
C GLU A 78 -30.61 27.32 -15.73
N VAL A 79 -29.96 28.28 -15.06
CA VAL A 79 -28.93 28.03 -14.05
C VAL A 79 -29.53 27.53 -12.73
N GLU A 80 -30.74 27.96 -12.37
CA GLU A 80 -31.45 27.49 -11.18
C GLU A 80 -31.95 26.05 -11.38
N ASP A 81 -32.53 25.73 -12.54
CA ASP A 81 -32.96 24.37 -12.91
C ASP A 81 -31.76 23.38 -12.99
N TYR A 82 -30.60 23.83 -13.50
CA TYR A 82 -29.40 22.98 -13.57
C TYR A 82 -28.79 22.68 -12.18
N MET A 83 -29.01 23.56 -11.20
CA MET A 83 -28.55 23.35 -9.82
C MET A 83 -29.48 22.38 -9.08
N ASP A 84 -30.78 22.43 -9.33
CA ASP A 84 -31.76 21.51 -8.78
C ASP A 84 -31.62 20.09 -9.37
N GLU A 85 -31.31 19.93 -10.66
CA GLU A 85 -31.01 18.63 -11.27
C GLU A 85 -29.75 17.96 -10.68
N LEU A 86 -28.72 18.76 -10.37
CA LEU A 86 -27.48 18.27 -9.76
C LEU A 86 -27.69 17.74 -8.32
N ASP A 87 -28.58 18.37 -7.55
CA ASP A 87 -28.91 17.92 -6.20
C ASP A 87 -29.70 16.59 -6.23
N VAL A 88 -30.54 16.38 -7.25
CA VAL A 88 -31.30 15.12 -7.46
C VAL A 88 -30.38 13.97 -7.88
N GLU A 89 -29.44 14.20 -8.82
CA GLU A 89 -28.47 13.18 -9.24
C GLU A 89 -27.53 12.76 -8.09
N GLU A 90 -27.16 13.70 -7.20
CA GLU A 90 -26.29 13.41 -6.04
C GLU A 90 -27.02 12.60 -4.94
N GLU A 91 -28.33 12.81 -4.74
CA GLU A 91 -29.17 11.97 -3.87
C GLU A 91 -29.33 10.55 -4.42
N GLU A 92 -29.56 10.39 -5.73
CA GLU A 92 -29.66 9.07 -6.37
C GLU A 92 -28.35 8.28 -6.26
N LEU A 93 -27.20 8.93 -6.51
CA LEU A 93 -25.87 8.33 -6.35
C LEU A 93 -25.56 7.93 -4.89
N SER A 94 -26.06 8.69 -3.92
CA SER A 94 -25.93 8.34 -2.50
C SER A 94 -26.79 7.11 -2.16
N SER A 95 -28.00 7.01 -2.70
CA SER A 95 -28.90 5.87 -2.49
C SER A 95 -28.33 4.56 -3.07
N MET A 96 -27.73 4.61 -4.27
CA MET A 96 -27.11 3.44 -4.90
C MET A 96 -25.92 2.91 -4.10
N LYS A 97 -25.11 3.80 -3.51
CA LYS A 97 -23.98 3.42 -2.65
C LYS A 97 -24.43 2.78 -1.34
N GLU A 98 -25.56 3.21 -0.77
CA GLU A 98 -26.14 2.55 0.41
C GLU A 98 -26.65 1.13 0.09
N GLU A 99 -27.22 0.92 -1.09
CA GLU A 99 -27.64 -0.42 -1.55
C GLU A 99 -26.45 -1.35 -1.83
N GLU A 100 -25.37 -0.85 -2.44
CA GLU A 100 -24.13 -1.63 -2.62
C GLU A 100 -23.49 -2.00 -1.28
N ASN A 101 -23.43 -1.07 -0.32
CA ASN A 101 -22.90 -1.38 1.02
C ASN A 101 -23.72 -2.45 1.74
N LYS A 102 -25.06 -2.44 1.62
CA LYS A 102 -25.92 -3.52 2.15
C LYS A 102 -25.66 -4.87 1.48
N LYS A 103 -25.23 -4.87 0.21
CA LYS A 103 -24.85 -6.09 -0.53
C LYS A 103 -23.49 -6.63 -0.07
N TYR A 104 -22.53 -5.75 0.22
CA TYR A 104 -21.22 -6.14 0.78
C TYR A 104 -21.30 -6.62 2.23
N GLU A 105 -22.18 -6.05 3.06
CA GLU A 105 -22.41 -6.57 4.42
C GLU A 105 -23.01 -7.97 4.40
N LYS A 106 -23.94 -8.27 3.48
CA LYS A 106 -24.47 -9.64 3.29
C LYS A 106 -23.44 -10.65 2.79
N LEU A 107 -22.36 -10.20 2.15
CA LEU A 107 -21.27 -11.09 1.70
C LEU A 107 -20.25 -11.40 2.81
N LYS A 108 -20.15 -10.57 3.85
CA LYS A 108 -19.24 -10.80 5.00
C LYS A 108 -19.67 -11.95 5.90
N ASP A 109 -20.95 -12.37 5.85
CA ASP A 109 -21.47 -13.49 6.65
C ASP A 109 -21.19 -14.87 6.02
N ILE A 110 -20.48 -14.93 4.88
CA ILE A 110 -20.10 -16.18 4.22
C ILE A 110 -18.63 -16.47 4.53
N ASP A 111 -18.42 -17.19 5.63
CA ASP A 111 -17.13 -17.64 6.14
C ASP A 111 -16.53 -18.72 5.20
N TRP A 112 -15.70 -18.29 4.25
CA TRP A 112 -14.93 -19.19 3.38
C TRP A 112 -13.55 -19.42 3.97
N ILE A 113 -13.42 -20.52 4.70
CA ILE A 113 -12.14 -21.14 5.08
C ILE A 113 -11.41 -21.57 3.79
N TRP A 114 -10.29 -20.93 3.49
CA TRP A 114 -9.31 -21.42 2.51
C TRP A 114 -7.95 -21.55 3.20
N ASP A 115 -7.63 -22.79 3.55
CA ASP A 115 -6.26 -23.25 3.74
C ASP A 115 -5.58 -23.24 2.36
N PHE A 116 -4.52 -22.44 2.21
CA PHE A 116 -3.67 -22.50 1.02
C PHE A 116 -2.20 -22.58 1.46
N GLU A 117 -1.61 -23.75 1.22
CA GLU A 117 -0.22 -24.10 1.47
C GLU A 117 0.73 -23.26 0.59
N GLU A 118 1.78 -22.71 1.21
CA GLU A 118 2.92 -22.04 0.59
C GLU A 118 3.81 -23.05 -0.17
N GLU A 119 3.94 -22.90 -1.49
CA GLU A 119 5.07 -23.41 -2.26
C GLU A 119 5.91 -22.22 -2.76
N GLU A 120 7.09 -22.05 -2.19
CA GLU A 120 8.12 -21.10 -2.64
C GLU A 120 8.79 -21.59 -3.94
N GLU A 121 8.64 -20.84 -5.05
CA GLU A 121 9.53 -20.93 -6.20
C GLU A 121 10.48 -19.72 -6.24
N GLU A 122 11.77 -19.95 -5.97
CA GLU A 122 12.85 -19.00 -6.24
C GLU A 122 13.00 -18.75 -7.76
N ARG A 123 12.71 -17.54 -8.23
CA ARG A 123 13.22 -17.04 -9.52
C ARG A 123 14.16 -15.85 -9.32
N LYS A 124 15.40 -16.08 -9.76
CA LYS A 124 16.45 -15.08 -9.93
C LYS A 124 16.12 -14.24 -11.16
N GLU A 125 16.02 -12.92 -11.00
CA GLU A 125 15.99 -11.97 -12.12
C GLU A 125 17.28 -11.16 -12.16
N GLU A 126 17.94 -11.24 -13.30
CA GLU A 126 19.15 -10.52 -13.68
C GLU A 126 18.79 -9.08 -14.09
N SER A 127 19.41 -8.09 -13.47
CA SER A 127 19.22 -6.67 -13.79
C SER A 127 19.98 -6.28 -15.07
N ILE A 128 19.25 -5.90 -16.11
CA ILE A 128 19.80 -5.24 -17.30
C ILE A 128 19.70 -3.73 -17.09
N THR A 129 20.84 -3.08 -16.88
CA THR A 129 20.97 -1.61 -16.87
C THR A 129 21.28 -1.10 -18.28
N THR A 130 20.42 -0.26 -18.85
CA THR A 130 20.74 0.58 -20.02
C THR A 130 20.72 2.06 -19.63
N PRO A 131 21.73 2.87 -20.02
CA PRO A 131 21.77 4.29 -19.70
C PRO A 131 20.98 5.10 -20.75
N ILE A 132 20.01 5.89 -20.27
CA ILE A 132 19.35 6.92 -21.10
C ILE A 132 20.13 8.22 -20.92
N VAL A 133 20.62 8.73 -22.04
CA VAL A 133 21.29 10.02 -22.19
C VAL A 133 20.22 11.11 -22.35
N SER A 134 20.20 12.08 -21.44
CA SER A 134 19.38 13.29 -21.56
C SER A 134 20.19 14.44 -22.19
N PRO A 135 19.62 15.20 -23.16
CA PRO A 135 20.24 16.42 -23.69
C PRO A 135 20.04 17.62 -22.75
N PRO A 136 20.82 18.71 -22.91
CA PRO A 136 20.85 19.82 -21.97
C PRO A 136 19.69 20.77 -22.24
N VAL A 137 18.90 21.08 -21.21
CA VAL A 137 17.86 22.12 -21.26
C VAL A 137 18.28 23.30 -20.40
N GLU A 138 18.10 24.46 -21.02
CA GLU A 138 18.57 25.78 -20.63
C GLU A 138 18.05 26.23 -19.26
N LYS A 139 18.93 26.97 -18.56
CA LYS A 139 18.62 27.67 -17.33
C LYS A 139 17.60 28.77 -17.61
N PHE A 140 16.38 28.60 -17.15
CA PHE A 140 15.50 29.72 -16.83
C PHE A 140 15.66 30.03 -15.34
N GLU A 141 16.01 31.28 -15.06
CA GLU A 141 16.04 31.85 -13.72
C GLU A 141 14.59 31.95 -13.22
N GLU A 142 14.17 30.99 -12.40
CA GLU A 142 12.89 31.02 -11.72
C GLU A 142 13.05 31.76 -10.38
N GLU A 143 12.42 32.93 -10.34
CA GLU A 143 12.33 33.84 -9.21
C GLU A 143 11.70 33.11 -8.02
N VAL A 144 12.49 32.91 -6.96
CA VAL A 144 12.07 32.28 -5.70
C VAL A 144 10.97 33.13 -5.06
N ARG A 145 9.72 32.77 -5.30
CA ARG A 145 8.60 33.17 -4.44
C ARG A 145 8.57 32.23 -3.24
N GLU A 146 8.72 32.80 -2.06
CA GLU A 146 8.48 32.11 -0.80
C GLU A 146 7.07 31.49 -0.83
N PRO A 147 6.91 30.19 -0.51
CA PRO A 147 5.61 29.57 -0.44
C PRO A 147 4.84 30.20 0.72
N VAL A 148 3.81 30.98 0.39
CA VAL A 148 2.81 31.44 1.34
C VAL A 148 2.12 30.18 1.86
N GLU A 149 2.39 29.83 3.12
CA GLU A 149 1.74 28.70 3.80
C GLU A 149 0.22 28.86 3.70
N PRO A 150 -0.51 27.86 3.19
CA PRO A 150 -1.97 27.94 3.13
C PRO A 150 -2.56 27.94 4.55
N ASP A 151 -3.40 28.92 4.86
CA ASP A 151 -4.10 29.13 6.14
C ASP A 151 -5.00 27.95 6.62
N TYR A 152 -5.06 26.85 5.86
CA TYR A 152 -5.82 25.64 6.21
C TYR A 152 -4.93 24.40 6.17
N VAL A 153 -4.30 24.10 7.30
CA VAL A 153 -3.66 22.81 7.56
C VAL A 153 -4.77 21.82 7.90
N LEU A 154 -5.03 20.85 7.01
CA LEU A 154 -5.91 19.71 7.32
C LEU A 154 -5.34 18.98 8.53
N ALA A 155 -6.19 18.64 9.49
CA ALA A 155 -5.77 17.91 10.68
C ALA A 155 -5.15 16.57 10.24
N GLU A 156 -3.83 16.44 10.37
CA GLU A 156 -3.12 15.20 10.10
C GLU A 156 -3.64 14.13 11.06
N ILE A 157 -3.94 12.95 10.51
CA ILE A 157 -4.41 11.79 11.29
C ILE A 157 -3.29 11.43 12.28
N PRO A 158 -3.52 11.53 13.61
CA PRO A 158 -2.51 11.17 14.59
C PRO A 158 -2.13 9.70 14.44
N ALA A 159 -0.82 9.41 14.45
CA ALA A 159 -0.29 8.05 14.28
C ALA A 159 -0.83 7.03 15.30
N GLU A 160 -1.42 7.50 16.39
CA GLU A 160 -2.01 6.70 17.47
C GLU A 160 -3.35 6.03 17.09
N VAL A 161 -4.01 6.49 16.01
CA VAL A 161 -5.32 5.95 15.56
C VAL A 161 -5.17 4.81 14.54
N LEU A 162 -3.94 4.49 14.12
CA LEU A 162 -3.67 3.45 13.11
C LEU A 162 -3.92 2.01 13.61
N GLY A 163 -4.10 1.80 14.91
CA GLY A 163 -4.32 0.46 15.49
C GLY A 163 -5.76 -0.07 15.38
N ASP A 164 -6.76 0.81 15.30
CA ASP A 164 -8.19 0.43 15.31
C ASP A 164 -8.88 0.83 14.00
N ARG A 165 -9.23 -0.18 13.18
CA ARG A 165 -9.85 0.00 11.86
C ARG A 165 -11.16 0.81 11.91
N GLU A 166 -11.98 0.63 12.94
CA GLU A 166 -13.24 1.36 13.09
C GLU A 166 -13.00 2.84 13.40
N ALA A 167 -12.04 3.15 14.28
CA ALA A 167 -11.67 4.51 14.61
C ALA A 167 -11.07 5.27 13.41
N MET A 168 -10.30 4.58 12.56
CA MET A 168 -9.78 5.12 11.31
C MET A 168 -10.90 5.45 10.30
N ILE A 169 -11.87 4.54 10.14
CA ILE A 169 -13.01 4.76 9.24
C ILE A 169 -13.86 5.95 9.70
N ASP A 170 -14.10 6.09 11.00
CA ASP A 170 -14.86 7.22 11.53
C ASP A 170 -14.10 8.55 11.39
N MET A 171 -12.77 8.53 11.53
CA MET A 171 -11.93 9.71 11.28
C MET A 171 -11.90 10.08 9.78
N MET A 172 -11.82 9.11 8.88
CA MET A 172 -11.94 9.34 7.44
C MET A 172 -13.31 9.91 7.06
N LYS A 173 -14.40 9.43 7.66
CA LYS A 173 -15.74 9.99 7.47
C LYS A 173 -15.80 11.44 7.96
N GLY A 174 -15.16 11.75 9.09
CA GLY A 174 -15.00 13.12 9.61
C GLY A 174 -14.27 14.03 8.63
N LEU A 175 -13.11 13.61 8.12
CA LEU A 175 -12.32 14.37 7.14
C LEU A 175 -13.07 14.57 5.82
N ILE A 176 -13.81 13.56 5.35
CA ILE A 176 -14.67 13.72 4.15
C ILE A 176 -15.76 14.76 4.41
N HIS A 177 -16.35 14.79 5.61
CA HIS A 177 -17.33 15.79 5.98
C HIS A 177 -16.73 17.20 6.05
N GLU A 178 -15.49 17.35 6.53
CA GLU A 178 -14.75 18.62 6.54
C GLU A 178 -14.28 19.07 5.15
N MET A 179 -13.98 18.13 4.24
CA MET A 179 -13.63 18.45 2.85
C MET A 179 -14.81 19.00 2.05
N ARG A 180 -16.05 18.60 2.36
CA ARG A 180 -17.26 19.07 1.66
C ARG A 180 -17.42 20.60 1.65
N PRO A 181 -17.43 21.31 2.80
CA PRO A 181 -17.55 22.77 2.80
C PRO A 181 -16.35 23.47 2.15
N ILE A 182 -15.14 22.89 2.22
CA ILE A 182 -13.95 23.43 1.56
C ILE A 182 -14.09 23.35 0.04
N ARG A 183 -14.56 22.22 -0.50
CA ARG A 183 -14.83 22.08 -1.94
C ARG A 183 -15.90 23.05 -2.42
N ARG A 184 -17.00 23.20 -1.66
CA ARG A 184 -18.05 24.19 -1.97
C ARG A 184 -17.49 25.61 -2.00
N LYS A 185 -16.66 25.96 -1.01
CA LYS A 185 -15.99 27.27 -0.95
C LYS A 185 -15.01 27.48 -2.11
N ASN A 186 -14.22 26.48 -2.47
CA ASN A 186 -13.32 26.55 -3.63
C ASN A 186 -14.09 26.74 -4.94
N LYS A 187 -15.16 25.96 -5.17
CA LYS A 187 -16.02 26.10 -6.36
C LYS A 187 -16.65 27.50 -6.42
N LEU A 188 -17.11 28.04 -5.28
CA LEU A 188 -17.62 29.41 -5.20
C LEU A 188 -16.53 30.46 -5.51
N LEU A 189 -15.31 30.25 -5.02
CA LEU A 189 -14.17 31.14 -5.30
C LEU A 189 -13.75 31.07 -6.77
N GLU A 190 -13.74 29.88 -7.39
CA GLU A 190 -13.51 29.70 -8.83
C GLU A 190 -14.55 30.44 -9.66
N LEU A 191 -15.84 30.30 -9.33
CA LEU A 191 -16.92 31.06 -9.97
C LEU A 191 -16.73 32.57 -9.81
N ARG A 192 -16.36 33.05 -8.61
CA ARG A 192 -16.07 34.48 -8.38
C ARG A 192 -14.85 34.95 -9.16
N VAL A 193 -13.81 34.13 -9.29
CA VAL A 193 -12.62 34.43 -10.10
C VAL A 193 -13.00 34.49 -11.58
N HIS A 194 -13.81 33.54 -12.08
CA HIS A 194 -14.29 33.53 -13.45
C HIS A 194 -15.16 34.77 -13.75
N GLN A 195 -16.11 35.10 -12.87
CA GLN A 195 -16.90 36.32 -12.97
C GLN A 195 -16.04 37.58 -12.90
N HIS A 196 -15.01 37.60 -12.05
CA HIS A 196 -14.06 38.71 -11.98
C HIS A 196 -13.26 38.82 -13.29
N PHE A 197 -12.78 37.72 -13.87
CA PHE A 197 -12.13 37.73 -15.18
C PHE A 197 -13.08 38.17 -16.30
N LYS A 198 -14.35 37.71 -16.31
CA LYS A 198 -15.38 38.18 -17.25
C LYS A 198 -15.61 39.69 -17.08
N LYS A 199 -15.73 40.18 -15.83
CA LYS A 199 -15.84 41.62 -15.52
C LYS A 199 -14.56 42.40 -15.89
N VAL A 200 -13.37 41.84 -15.71
CA VAL A 200 -12.10 42.46 -16.09
C VAL A 200 -11.92 42.47 -17.60
N GLN A 201 -12.29 41.41 -18.31
CA GLN A 201 -12.30 41.37 -19.78
C GLN A 201 -13.31 42.35 -20.34
N ARG A 202 -14.54 42.39 -19.80
CA ARG A 202 -15.53 43.42 -20.12
C ARG A 202 -15.02 44.82 -19.80
N LYS A 203 -14.32 45.03 -18.68
CA LYS A 203 -13.69 46.32 -18.35
C LYS A 203 -12.47 46.63 -19.22
N ILE A 204 -11.72 45.65 -19.71
CA ILE A 204 -10.59 45.85 -20.63
C ILE A 204 -11.15 46.18 -22.03
N LEU A 205 -12.20 45.50 -22.47
CA LEU A 205 -12.95 45.80 -23.68
C LEU A 205 -13.61 47.18 -23.57
N ALA A 206 -14.33 47.46 -22.49
CA ALA A 206 -14.94 48.75 -22.18
C ALA A 206 -13.89 49.86 -22.04
N SER A 207 -12.75 49.65 -21.38
CA SER A 207 -11.66 50.64 -21.30
C SER A 207 -10.95 50.87 -22.64
N LYS A 208 -11.00 49.89 -23.55
CA LYS A 208 -10.56 50.02 -24.95
C LYS A 208 -11.61 50.70 -25.83
N ILE A 209 -12.86 50.82 -25.37
CA ILE A 209 -14.00 51.45 -26.05
C ILE A 209 -14.24 52.87 -25.50
N GLU A 210 -14.21 53.09 -24.18
CA GLU A 210 -14.42 54.38 -23.51
C GLU A 210 -13.28 55.39 -23.73
N ASN A 211 -12.04 54.92 -23.98
CA ASN A 211 -10.89 55.80 -24.24
C ASN A 211 -10.62 56.01 -25.73
N LYS A 212 -11.48 55.50 -26.61
CA LYS A 212 -11.38 55.68 -28.06
C LYS A 212 -12.55 56.49 -28.55
N SER A 213 -12.29 57.37 -29.53
CA SER A 213 -13.37 58.06 -30.25
C SER A 213 -14.33 57.02 -30.82
N SER A 214 -15.64 57.30 -30.87
CA SER A 214 -16.66 56.46 -31.52
C SER A 214 -16.17 55.92 -32.87
N GLU A 215 -15.47 56.77 -33.63
CA GLU A 215 -14.89 56.45 -34.93
C GLU A 215 -13.85 55.31 -34.90
N GLU A 216 -13.13 55.10 -33.80
CA GLU A 216 -12.11 54.06 -33.68
C GLU A 216 -12.72 52.69 -33.31
N VAL A 217 -13.84 52.70 -32.59
CA VAL A 217 -14.66 51.51 -32.33
C VAL A 217 -15.33 51.07 -33.62
N ASP A 218 -15.89 52.01 -34.39
CA ASP A 218 -16.45 51.77 -35.72
C ASP A 218 -15.41 51.22 -36.70
N ARG A 219 -14.15 51.66 -36.60
CA ARG A 219 -13.05 51.11 -37.41
C ARG A 219 -12.70 49.67 -37.03
N ILE A 220 -12.70 49.33 -35.75
CA ILE A 220 -12.40 47.97 -35.29
C ILE A 220 -13.56 47.04 -35.63
N TYR A 221 -14.79 47.49 -35.40
CA TYR A 221 -16.00 46.76 -35.76
C TYR A 221 -16.11 46.58 -37.28
N GLY A 222 -15.88 47.64 -38.06
CA GLY A 222 -15.81 47.59 -39.52
C GLY A 222 -14.69 46.67 -40.04
N ALA A 223 -13.54 46.60 -39.36
CA ALA A 223 -12.47 45.66 -39.70
C ALA A 223 -12.85 44.20 -39.38
N ALA A 224 -13.52 43.96 -38.26
CA ALA A 224 -14.02 42.62 -37.90
C ALA A 224 -15.12 42.16 -38.88
N LEU A 225 -16.09 43.02 -39.19
CA LEU A 225 -17.11 42.80 -40.22
C LEU A 225 -16.49 42.55 -41.60
N GLY A 226 -15.46 43.33 -41.97
CA GLY A 226 -14.70 43.10 -43.20
C GLY A 226 -14.05 41.72 -43.25
N HIS A 227 -13.50 41.25 -42.12
CA HIS A 227 -12.91 39.92 -42.02
C HIS A 227 -13.96 38.79 -42.06
N TYR A 228 -15.13 38.98 -41.44
CA TYR A 228 -16.25 38.05 -41.56
C TYR A 228 -16.78 38.00 -42.99
N LYS A 229 -16.93 39.14 -43.65
CA LYS A 229 -17.33 39.23 -45.06
C LYS A 229 -16.34 38.49 -45.96
N LEU A 230 -15.03 38.68 -45.76
CA LEU A 230 -14.01 37.92 -46.48
C LEU A 230 -14.13 36.40 -46.26
N LYS A 231 -14.39 35.94 -45.04
CA LYS A 231 -14.61 34.51 -44.77
C LYS A 231 -15.87 33.97 -45.45
N ILE A 232 -16.94 34.76 -45.47
CA ILE A 232 -18.19 34.40 -46.16
C ILE A 232 -17.94 34.34 -47.68
N ASP A 233 -17.30 35.35 -48.24
CA ASP A 233 -16.95 35.40 -49.67
C ASP A 233 -16.05 34.22 -50.05
N GLU A 234 -15.06 33.87 -49.23
CA GLU A 234 -14.22 32.68 -49.41
C GLU A 234 -15.02 31.36 -49.36
N ALA A 235 -15.99 31.25 -48.44
CA ALA A 235 -16.86 30.08 -48.34
C ALA A 235 -17.75 29.95 -49.58
N ILE A 236 -18.36 31.06 -50.03
CA ILE A 236 -19.18 31.13 -51.24
C ILE A 236 -18.33 30.79 -52.48
N MET A 237 -17.10 31.30 -52.56
CA MET A 237 -16.18 30.97 -53.66
C MET A 237 -15.81 29.48 -53.68
N LYS A 238 -15.58 28.86 -52.52
CA LYS A 238 -15.33 27.40 -52.44
C LYS A 238 -16.56 26.60 -52.82
N GLU A 239 -17.74 27.00 -52.36
CA GLU A 239 -18.99 26.32 -52.69
C GLU A 239 -19.30 26.40 -54.19
N THR A 240 -19.19 27.58 -54.78
CA THR A 240 -19.36 27.76 -56.23
C THR A 240 -18.36 26.95 -57.05
N GLN A 241 -17.09 26.89 -56.63
CA GLN A 241 -16.08 26.01 -57.25
C GLN A 241 -16.48 24.54 -57.14
N LEU A 242 -16.90 24.07 -55.97
CA LEU A 242 -17.35 22.68 -55.77
C LEU A 242 -18.57 22.35 -56.62
N LEU A 243 -19.52 23.28 -56.76
CA LEU A 243 -20.70 23.09 -57.61
C LEU A 243 -20.31 22.96 -59.08
N LEU A 244 -19.44 23.84 -59.58
CA LEU A 244 -18.90 23.76 -60.94
C LEU A 244 -18.15 22.44 -61.17
N ASP A 245 -17.35 22.00 -60.20
CA ASP A 245 -16.66 20.72 -60.28
C ASP A 245 -17.65 19.55 -60.34
N ILE A 246 -18.67 19.54 -59.47
CA ILE A 246 -19.75 18.54 -59.46
C ILE A 246 -20.45 18.49 -60.81
N GLU A 247 -20.78 19.64 -61.40
CA GLU A 247 -21.40 19.72 -62.72
C GLU A 247 -20.48 19.16 -63.81
N SER A 248 -19.19 19.52 -63.78
CA SER A 248 -18.19 19.00 -64.72
C SER A 248 -18.06 17.47 -64.61
N TYR A 249 -18.09 16.91 -63.39
CA TYR A 249 -18.07 15.46 -63.17
C TYR A 249 -19.36 14.80 -63.62
N LYS A 250 -20.53 15.42 -63.37
CA LYS A 250 -21.83 14.92 -63.86
C LYS A 250 -21.87 14.86 -65.38
N GLU A 251 -21.29 15.85 -66.06
CA GLU A 251 -21.19 15.86 -67.52
C GLU A 251 -20.22 14.79 -68.03
N LYS A 252 -19.01 14.69 -67.46
CA LYS A 252 -18.05 13.61 -67.78
C LYS A 252 -18.68 12.23 -67.62
N VAL A 253 -19.44 11.99 -66.54
CA VAL A 253 -20.14 10.72 -66.29
C VAL A 253 -21.24 10.47 -67.31
N ARG A 254 -21.98 11.51 -67.75
CA ARG A 254 -22.99 11.37 -68.80
C ARG A 254 -22.34 10.97 -70.13
N ASN A 255 -21.29 11.68 -70.54
CA ASN A 255 -20.56 11.41 -71.78
C ASN A 255 -19.99 9.98 -71.79
N LEU A 256 -19.32 9.56 -70.72
CA LEU A 256 -18.79 8.20 -70.59
C LEU A 256 -19.89 7.13 -70.64
N LYS A 257 -21.06 7.39 -70.03
CA LYS A 257 -22.20 6.46 -70.10
C LYS A 257 -22.75 6.33 -71.51
N GLU A 258 -22.80 7.43 -72.26
CA GLU A 258 -23.26 7.44 -73.65
C GLU A 258 -22.28 6.72 -74.57
N GLU A 259 -20.97 6.97 -74.41
CA GLU A 259 -19.90 6.26 -75.11
C GLU A 259 -19.96 4.75 -74.82
N ASP A 260 -20.06 4.35 -73.55
CA ASP A 260 -20.19 2.95 -73.12
C ASP A 260 -21.46 2.26 -73.64
N ALA A 261 -22.55 3.03 -73.82
CA ALA A 261 -23.79 2.54 -74.38
C ALA A 261 -23.68 2.38 -75.90
N SER A 262 -23.01 3.32 -76.58
CA SER A 262 -22.73 3.28 -78.02
C SER A 262 -21.85 2.08 -78.39
N ILE A 263 -20.69 1.95 -77.75
CA ILE A 263 -19.72 0.86 -77.98
C ILE A 263 -20.39 -0.52 -77.78
N PHE A 264 -21.22 -0.65 -76.75
CA PHE A 264 -21.90 -1.92 -76.49
C PHE A 264 -23.03 -2.21 -77.47
N LYS A 265 -23.77 -1.20 -77.93
CA LYS A 265 -24.76 -1.38 -79.00
C LYS A 265 -24.08 -1.82 -80.30
N GLU A 266 -22.93 -1.23 -80.62
CA GLU A 266 -22.12 -1.64 -81.78
C GLU A 266 -21.65 -3.09 -81.65
N LEU A 267 -21.15 -3.49 -80.47
CA LEU A 267 -20.76 -4.88 -80.19
C LEU A 267 -21.94 -5.85 -80.37
N LEU A 268 -23.13 -5.50 -79.85
CA LEU A 268 -24.33 -6.32 -80.02
C LEU A 268 -24.79 -6.40 -81.49
N ALA A 269 -24.69 -5.31 -82.24
CA ALA A 269 -25.02 -5.28 -83.67
C ALA A 269 -24.10 -6.21 -84.46
N ARG A 270 -22.78 -6.16 -84.18
CA ARG A 270 -21.79 -7.03 -84.80
C ARG A 270 -21.96 -8.50 -84.40
N GLU A 271 -22.28 -8.78 -83.13
CA GLU A 271 -22.61 -10.13 -82.68
C GLU A 271 -23.85 -10.67 -83.39
N LYS A 272 -24.87 -9.84 -83.62
CA LYS A 272 -26.06 -10.25 -84.39
C LYS A 272 -25.73 -10.54 -85.85
N GLU A 273 -24.96 -9.68 -86.50
CA GLU A 273 -24.53 -9.85 -87.89
C GLU A 273 -23.76 -11.17 -88.09
N ILE A 274 -22.81 -11.47 -87.20
CA ILE A 274 -22.00 -12.70 -87.26
C ILE A 274 -22.80 -13.92 -86.81
N GLY A 275 -23.67 -13.76 -85.81
CA GLY A 275 -24.40 -14.84 -85.16
C GLY A 275 -25.54 -15.42 -86.00
N VAL A 276 -26.21 -14.59 -86.80
CA VAL A 276 -27.32 -15.02 -87.64
C VAL A 276 -26.82 -15.95 -88.76
N GLY A 277 -27.36 -17.16 -88.81
CA GLY A 277 -26.97 -18.16 -89.80
C GLY A 277 -25.86 -19.12 -89.37
N LEU A 278 -25.21 -18.90 -88.22
CA LEU A 278 -24.35 -19.91 -87.60
C LEU A 278 -25.17 -21.16 -87.26
N VAL A 279 -24.52 -22.33 -87.29
CA VAL A 279 -25.17 -23.62 -87.05
C VAL A 279 -24.73 -24.17 -85.68
N TYR A 280 -25.69 -24.59 -84.85
CA TYR A 280 -25.38 -25.25 -83.60
C TYR A 280 -24.68 -26.60 -83.84
N VAL A 281 -23.48 -26.76 -83.29
CA VAL A 281 -22.66 -27.99 -83.44
C VAL A 281 -23.40 -29.25 -83.00
N LYS A 282 -24.22 -29.16 -81.94
CA LYS A 282 -24.93 -30.30 -81.36
C LYS A 282 -26.25 -30.64 -82.04
N THR A 283 -26.90 -29.66 -82.67
CA THR A 283 -28.29 -29.77 -83.13
C THR A 283 -28.43 -29.61 -84.65
N GLY A 284 -27.40 -29.11 -85.34
CA GLY A 284 -27.44 -28.81 -86.78
C GLY A 284 -28.39 -27.68 -87.17
N ALA A 285 -29.11 -27.10 -86.21
CA ALA A 285 -30.06 -26.01 -86.44
C ALA A 285 -29.33 -24.67 -86.61
N LYS A 286 -29.78 -23.87 -87.58
CA LYS A 286 -29.31 -22.49 -87.76
C LYS A 286 -29.82 -21.61 -86.62
N ILE A 287 -28.96 -20.72 -86.12
CA ILE A 287 -29.34 -19.69 -85.15
C ILE A 287 -30.24 -18.69 -85.87
N SER A 288 -31.49 -18.63 -85.41
CA SER A 288 -32.46 -17.65 -85.88
C SER A 288 -32.19 -16.27 -85.27
N GLU A 289 -32.63 -15.22 -85.96
CA GLU A 289 -32.56 -13.85 -85.45
C GLU A 289 -33.23 -13.70 -84.07
N LYS A 290 -34.41 -14.32 -83.89
CA LYS A 290 -35.13 -14.35 -82.62
C LYS A 290 -34.33 -14.97 -81.47
N THR A 291 -33.62 -16.07 -81.74
CA THR A 291 -32.76 -16.70 -80.72
C THR A 291 -31.57 -15.82 -80.37
N MET A 292 -31.03 -15.07 -81.33
CA MET A 292 -29.93 -14.13 -81.08
C MET A 292 -30.39 -12.92 -80.28
N ASP A 293 -31.60 -12.41 -80.54
CA ASP A 293 -32.21 -11.33 -79.74
C ASP A 293 -32.41 -11.74 -78.27
N ILE A 294 -32.82 -12.98 -78.01
CA ILE A 294 -32.94 -13.50 -76.64
C ILE A 294 -31.59 -13.52 -75.93
N ILE A 295 -30.51 -13.93 -76.62
CA ILE A 295 -29.16 -13.93 -76.07
C ILE A 295 -28.67 -12.50 -75.81
N ALA A 296 -28.87 -11.58 -76.76
CA ALA A 296 -28.52 -10.17 -76.61
C ALA A 296 -29.26 -9.51 -75.43
N ASN A 297 -30.57 -9.78 -75.29
CA ASN A 297 -31.36 -9.30 -74.16
C ASN A 297 -30.84 -9.85 -72.82
N ARG A 298 -30.45 -11.13 -72.78
CA ARG A 298 -29.84 -11.74 -71.58
C ARG A 298 -28.50 -11.10 -71.23
N GLN A 299 -27.66 -10.78 -72.21
CA GLN A 299 -26.41 -10.07 -72.00
C GLN A 299 -26.66 -8.64 -71.47
N ILE A 300 -27.64 -7.91 -72.03
CA ILE A 300 -28.05 -6.58 -71.55
C ILE A 300 -28.46 -6.64 -70.07
N ILE A 301 -29.34 -7.59 -69.70
CA ILE A 301 -29.81 -7.76 -68.33
C ILE A 301 -28.63 -8.08 -67.38
N ARG A 302 -27.76 -9.01 -67.79
CA ARG A 302 -26.56 -9.37 -67.00
C ARG A 302 -25.60 -8.21 -66.83
N ARG A 303 -25.35 -7.41 -67.89
CA ARG A 303 -24.49 -6.22 -67.82
C ARG A 303 -25.07 -5.21 -66.84
N LYS A 304 -26.38 -4.91 -66.94
CA LYS A 304 -27.06 -4.02 -65.99
C LYS A 304 -26.92 -4.50 -64.54
N GLY A 305 -27.07 -5.81 -64.30
CA GLY A 305 -26.83 -6.42 -63.00
C GLY A 305 -25.38 -6.22 -62.53
N LEU A 306 -24.40 -6.59 -63.35
CA LEU A 306 -22.98 -6.46 -63.03
C LEU A 306 -22.57 -5.01 -62.74
N THR A 307 -23.06 -4.04 -63.52
CA THR A 307 -22.80 -2.61 -63.28
C THR A 307 -23.37 -2.16 -61.92
N ARG A 308 -24.58 -2.61 -61.56
CA ARG A 308 -25.18 -2.31 -60.26
C ARG A 308 -24.37 -2.92 -59.11
N ASP A 309 -23.94 -4.16 -59.25
CA ASP A 309 -23.16 -4.86 -58.22
C ASP A 309 -21.78 -4.22 -58.02
N ARG A 310 -21.10 -3.86 -59.12
CA ARG A 310 -19.82 -3.13 -59.07
C ARG A 310 -19.98 -1.77 -58.39
N PHE A 311 -21.02 -1.02 -58.75
CA PHE A 311 -21.31 0.25 -58.10
C PHE A 311 -21.55 0.08 -56.59
N LYS A 312 -22.34 -0.92 -56.20
CA LYS A 312 -22.59 -1.24 -54.79
C LYS A 312 -21.31 -1.65 -54.06
N SER A 313 -20.43 -2.42 -54.69
CA SER A 313 -19.14 -2.82 -54.13
C SER A 313 -18.23 -1.62 -53.86
N ILE A 314 -18.13 -0.70 -54.81
CA ILE A 314 -17.33 0.53 -54.67
C ILE A 314 -17.89 1.40 -53.53
N LEU A 315 -19.21 1.56 -53.47
CA LEU A 315 -19.86 2.33 -52.40
C LEU A 315 -19.59 1.73 -51.01
N LEU A 316 -19.69 0.41 -50.89
CA LEU A 316 -19.40 -0.30 -49.65
C LEU A 316 -17.94 -0.16 -49.25
N GLN A 317 -17.01 -0.22 -50.20
CA GLN A 317 -15.59 -0.03 -49.95
C GLN A 317 -15.31 1.38 -49.39
N HIS A 318 -15.85 2.44 -50.01
CA HIS A 318 -15.68 3.80 -49.48
C HIS A 318 -16.33 4.00 -48.11
N ARG A 319 -17.48 3.36 -47.86
CA ARG A 319 -18.11 3.39 -46.54
C ARG A 319 -17.24 2.69 -45.49
N PHE A 320 -16.65 1.55 -45.84
CA PHE A 320 -15.72 0.83 -44.97
C PHE A 320 -14.47 1.66 -44.69
N GLU A 321 -13.87 2.27 -45.70
CA GLU A 321 -12.71 3.17 -45.56
C GLU A 321 -13.03 4.34 -44.62
N ARG A 322 -14.21 4.96 -44.76
CA ARG A 322 -14.67 6.04 -43.86
C ARG A 322 -14.80 5.55 -42.41
N ILE A 323 -15.47 4.43 -42.19
CA ILE A 323 -15.63 3.85 -40.84
C ILE A 323 -14.27 3.51 -40.24
N ASN A 324 -13.36 2.93 -41.03
CA ASN A 324 -12.01 2.57 -40.57
C ASN A 324 -11.18 3.81 -40.22
N MET A 325 -11.30 4.91 -40.97
CA MET A 325 -10.66 6.18 -40.61
C MET A 325 -11.21 6.74 -39.30
N LEU A 326 -12.54 6.70 -39.11
CA LEU A 326 -13.17 7.14 -37.86
C LEU A 326 -12.74 6.26 -36.68
N LEU A 327 -12.70 4.95 -36.85
CA LEU A 327 -12.22 4.01 -35.84
C LEU A 327 -10.78 4.35 -35.43
N LYS A 328 -9.88 4.54 -36.39
CA LYS A 328 -8.48 4.93 -36.12
C LYS A 328 -8.37 6.27 -35.43
N SER A 329 -9.22 7.25 -35.78
CA SER A 329 -9.21 8.53 -35.08
C SER A 329 -9.75 8.42 -33.64
N LEU A 330 -10.65 7.48 -33.37
CA LEU A 330 -11.17 7.21 -32.03
C LEU A 330 -10.20 6.37 -31.18
N GLU A 331 -9.44 5.46 -31.80
CA GLU A 331 -8.40 4.67 -31.13
C GLU A 331 -7.26 5.54 -30.58
N VAL A 332 -7.03 6.70 -31.20
CA VAL A 332 -6.03 7.69 -30.79
C VAL A 332 -6.69 8.63 -29.75
N LEU A 333 -6.37 8.42 -28.47
CA LEU A 333 -6.88 9.22 -27.35
C LEU A 333 -6.16 10.57 -27.19
N GLY A 334 -5.05 10.77 -27.92
CA GLY A 334 -4.24 11.98 -27.89
C GLY A 334 -2.99 11.88 -28.77
N GLU A 335 -2.14 12.90 -28.77
CA GLU A 335 -0.93 12.91 -29.57
C GLU A 335 0.02 11.77 -29.17
N GLY A 336 0.15 10.77 -30.05
CA GLY A 336 1.04 9.62 -29.86
C GLY A 336 0.55 8.57 -28.85
N MET A 337 -0.71 8.64 -28.38
CA MET A 337 -1.23 7.69 -27.41
C MET A 337 -2.47 6.97 -27.92
N THR A 338 -2.34 5.66 -28.11
CA THR A 338 -3.41 4.77 -28.54
C THR A 338 -4.11 4.17 -27.33
N THR A 339 -5.34 3.67 -27.51
CA THR A 339 -6.09 2.96 -26.45
C THR A 339 -5.31 1.77 -25.89
N THR A 340 -4.57 1.06 -26.73
CA THR A 340 -3.66 -0.02 -26.32
C THR A 340 -2.53 0.46 -25.43
N ASP A 341 -1.98 1.65 -25.70
CA ASP A 341 -0.88 2.21 -24.91
C ASP A 341 -1.38 2.61 -23.51
N TYR A 342 -2.62 3.11 -23.41
CA TYR A 342 -3.26 3.35 -22.13
C TYR A 342 -3.49 2.05 -21.34
N GLU A 343 -3.99 0.99 -21.99
CA GLU A 343 -4.19 -0.30 -21.34
C GLU A 343 -2.88 -0.91 -20.84
N THR A 344 -1.82 -0.86 -21.66
CA THR A 344 -0.49 -1.33 -21.24
C THR A 344 0.06 -0.52 -20.07
N LEU A 345 -0.10 0.81 -20.08
CA LEU A 345 0.29 1.66 -18.95
C LEU A 345 -0.54 1.34 -17.69
N ARG A 346 -1.84 1.10 -17.84
CA ARG A 346 -2.72 0.71 -16.73
C ARG A 346 -2.29 -0.62 -16.12
N MET A 347 -1.99 -1.63 -16.95
CA MET A 347 -1.45 -2.90 -16.47
C MET A 347 -0.09 -2.73 -15.80
N GLY A 348 0.78 -1.86 -16.33
CA GLY A 348 2.04 -1.50 -15.71
C GLY A 348 1.85 -0.88 -14.32
N ASN A 349 0.90 0.04 -14.16
CA ASN A 349 0.57 0.65 -12.88
C ASN A 349 0.03 -0.37 -11.87
N VAL A 350 -0.87 -1.27 -12.29
CA VAL A 350 -1.36 -2.36 -11.42
C VAL A 350 -0.20 -3.23 -10.93
N ASN A 351 0.70 -3.64 -11.83
CA ASN A 351 1.88 -4.43 -11.46
C ASN A 351 2.83 -3.67 -10.51
N LEU A 352 2.93 -2.35 -10.62
CA LEU A 352 3.74 -1.53 -9.70
C LEU A 352 3.10 -1.46 -8.32
N VAL A 353 1.78 -1.35 -8.23
CA VAL A 353 1.03 -1.40 -6.97
C VAL A 353 1.23 -2.76 -6.30
N ASP A 354 1.06 -3.86 -7.03
CA ASP A 354 1.28 -5.21 -6.48
C ASP A 354 2.70 -5.38 -5.90
N LYS A 355 3.72 -4.82 -6.58
CA LYS A 355 5.10 -4.82 -6.09
C LYS A 355 5.30 -3.97 -4.84
N VAL A 356 4.57 -2.86 -4.70
CA VAL A 356 4.60 -2.04 -3.48
C VAL A 356 3.98 -2.84 -2.33
N ASP A 357 2.83 -3.48 -2.55
CA ASP A 357 2.15 -4.30 -1.54
C ASP A 357 2.99 -5.53 -1.13
N GLU A 358 3.74 -6.13 -2.04
CA GLU A 358 4.74 -7.17 -1.72
C GLU A 358 5.85 -6.63 -0.79
N ARG A 359 6.38 -5.43 -1.07
CA ARG A 359 7.41 -4.82 -0.23
C ARG A 359 6.89 -4.37 1.12
N GLU A 360 5.64 -3.92 1.21
CA GLU A 360 5.00 -3.62 2.48
C GLU A 360 4.86 -4.87 3.34
N ARG A 361 4.41 -6.00 2.76
CA ARG A 361 4.37 -7.30 3.47
C ARG A 361 5.75 -7.74 3.95
N ASP A 362 6.80 -7.57 3.15
CA ASP A 362 8.17 -7.86 3.57
C ASP A 362 8.63 -6.94 4.70
N LEU A 363 8.31 -5.65 4.65
CA LEU A 363 8.61 -4.71 5.74
C LEU A 363 7.91 -5.12 7.04
N GLU A 364 6.65 -5.53 6.99
CA GLU A 364 5.93 -6.06 8.15
C GLU A 364 6.60 -7.31 8.73
N ARG A 365 7.07 -8.23 7.87
CA ARG A 365 7.88 -9.38 8.29
C ARG A 365 9.20 -8.95 8.97
N TYR A 366 9.86 -7.91 8.50
CA TYR A 366 11.06 -7.38 9.16
C TYR A 366 10.74 -6.66 10.48
N TRP A 367 9.62 -5.95 10.58
CA TRP A 367 9.19 -5.31 11.83
C TRP A 367 8.84 -6.31 12.92
N THR A 368 8.15 -7.40 12.56
CA THR A 368 7.83 -8.49 13.49
C THR A 368 9.12 -9.17 14.00
N THR A 369 10.03 -9.55 13.11
CA THR A 369 11.33 -10.13 13.50
C THR A 369 12.18 -9.18 14.35
N LEU A 370 12.21 -7.88 14.04
CA LEU A 370 12.90 -6.88 14.86
C LEU A 370 12.30 -6.79 16.27
N THR A 371 10.96 -6.78 16.36
CA THR A 371 10.25 -6.74 17.64
C THR A 371 10.56 -7.98 18.48
N GLU A 372 10.58 -9.16 17.86
CA GLU A 372 11.01 -10.40 18.51
C GLU A 372 12.45 -10.32 19.02
N MET A 373 13.39 -9.81 18.21
CA MET A 373 14.79 -9.63 18.62
C MET A 373 14.93 -8.63 19.78
N VAL A 374 14.17 -7.54 19.77
CA VAL A 374 14.14 -6.57 20.87
C VAL A 374 13.60 -7.22 22.14
N ASN A 375 12.53 -8.02 22.05
CA ASN A 375 11.98 -8.77 23.18
C ASN A 375 12.99 -9.80 23.73
N ILE A 376 13.69 -10.52 22.86
CA ILE A 376 14.75 -11.45 23.25
C ILE A 376 15.89 -10.70 23.95
N SER A 377 16.32 -9.55 23.43
CA SER A 377 17.36 -8.70 24.02
C SER A 377 16.95 -8.16 25.41
N ALA A 378 15.70 -7.72 25.56
CA ALA A 378 15.14 -7.31 26.84
C ALA A 378 15.17 -8.46 27.86
N ASN A 379 14.73 -9.66 27.46
CA ASN A 379 14.79 -10.85 28.30
C ASN A 379 16.22 -11.23 28.72
N PHE A 380 17.21 -11.05 27.84
CA PHE A 380 18.62 -11.27 28.19
C PHE A 380 19.13 -10.24 29.20
N LYS A 381 18.78 -8.96 29.03
CA LYS A 381 19.14 -7.91 30.01
C LYS A 381 18.51 -8.14 31.37
N GLU A 382 17.25 -8.57 31.42
CA GLU A 382 16.58 -8.92 32.69
C GLU A 382 17.33 -10.06 33.40
N LYS A 383 17.64 -11.14 32.67
CA LYS A 383 18.42 -12.26 33.21
C LYS A 383 19.81 -11.84 33.68
N GLU A 384 20.48 -10.96 32.93
CA GLU A 384 21.78 -10.40 33.31
C GLU A 384 21.70 -9.65 34.64
N ILE A 385 20.70 -8.78 34.80
CA ILE A 385 20.46 -8.03 36.03
C ILE A 385 20.21 -8.98 37.20
N CYS A 386 19.34 -10.00 37.04
CA CYS A 386 19.09 -10.99 38.08
C CYS A 386 20.37 -11.74 38.49
N ILE A 387 21.19 -12.16 37.53
CA ILE A 387 22.46 -12.85 37.80
C ILE A 387 23.44 -11.91 38.54
N MET A 388 23.48 -10.64 38.17
CA MET A 388 24.31 -9.64 38.84
C MET A 388 23.89 -9.44 40.30
N GLU A 389 22.58 -9.32 40.57
CA GLU A 389 22.04 -9.25 41.93
C GLU A 389 22.39 -10.50 42.75
N ASP A 390 22.27 -11.69 42.16
CA ASP A 390 22.67 -12.94 42.80
C ASP A 390 24.15 -12.98 43.13
N ILE A 391 25.02 -12.54 42.21
CA ILE A 391 26.46 -12.45 42.44
C ILE A 391 26.76 -11.51 43.61
N GLU A 392 26.10 -10.35 43.67
CA GLU A 392 26.26 -9.41 44.77
C GLU A 392 25.81 -10.00 46.11
N LEU A 393 24.67 -10.67 46.14
CA LEU A 393 24.16 -11.35 47.32
C LEU A 393 25.12 -12.46 47.79
N LYS A 394 25.69 -13.25 46.87
CA LYS A 394 26.69 -14.27 47.20
C LYS A 394 27.99 -13.65 47.70
N ARG A 395 28.42 -12.52 47.14
CA ARG A 395 29.59 -11.76 47.62
C ARG A 395 29.37 -11.28 49.05
N LYS A 396 28.20 -10.71 49.37
CA LYS A 396 27.82 -10.29 50.74
C LYS A 396 27.85 -11.47 51.72
N LYS A 397 27.28 -12.62 51.35
CA LYS A 397 27.33 -13.84 52.18
C LYS A 397 28.77 -14.35 52.40
N LEU A 398 29.61 -14.26 51.36
CA LEU A 398 31.03 -14.63 51.48
C LEU A 398 31.79 -13.69 52.41
N THR A 399 31.53 -12.39 52.35
CA THR A 399 32.16 -11.41 53.26
C THR A 399 31.70 -11.64 54.70
N GLU A 400 30.42 -11.87 54.94
CA GLU A 400 29.87 -12.20 56.27
C GLU A 400 30.54 -13.47 56.85
N SER A 401 30.61 -14.55 56.07
CA SER A 401 31.26 -15.79 56.51
C SER A 401 32.77 -15.61 56.77
N ARG A 402 33.45 -14.76 55.99
CA ARG A 402 34.86 -14.40 56.25
C ARG A 402 35.00 -13.65 57.56
N GLU A 403 34.13 -12.68 57.83
CA GLU A 403 34.11 -11.94 59.11
C GLU A 403 33.80 -12.84 60.31
N GLU A 404 32.88 -13.79 60.17
CA GLU A 404 32.64 -14.80 61.21
C GLU A 404 33.88 -15.66 61.45
N THR A 405 34.55 -16.09 60.38
CA THR A 405 35.77 -16.87 60.46
C THR A 405 36.90 -16.08 61.14
N THR A 406 37.06 -14.79 60.83
CA THR A 406 38.06 -13.94 61.51
C THR A 406 37.73 -13.77 62.98
N LYS A 407 36.47 -13.50 63.35
CA LYS A 407 36.02 -13.44 64.76
C LYS A 407 36.31 -14.74 65.52
N ILE A 408 36.08 -15.90 64.90
CA ILE A 408 36.39 -17.21 65.51
C ILE A 408 37.91 -17.36 65.69
N ARG A 409 38.72 -17.00 64.69
CA ARG A 409 40.18 -17.03 64.78
C ARG A 409 40.71 -16.13 65.89
N GLU A 410 40.17 -14.92 66.03
CA GLU A 410 40.52 -13.98 67.09
C GLU A 410 40.17 -14.54 68.48
N ARG A 411 38.97 -15.10 68.65
CA ARG A 411 38.55 -15.77 69.89
C ARG A 411 39.46 -16.96 70.23
N LEU A 412 39.79 -17.79 69.24
CA LEU A 412 40.71 -18.92 69.44
C LEU A 412 42.10 -18.43 69.86
N ASN A 413 42.62 -17.39 69.21
CA ASN A 413 43.91 -16.79 69.57
C ASN A 413 43.89 -16.24 71.01
N TYR A 414 42.81 -15.56 71.40
CA TYR A 414 42.61 -15.12 72.78
C TYR A 414 42.67 -16.30 73.78
N PHE A 415 41.95 -17.40 73.52
CA PHE A 415 42.00 -18.59 74.37
C PHE A 415 43.38 -19.26 74.40
N LEU A 416 44.12 -19.27 73.28
CA LEU A 416 45.48 -19.80 73.22
C LEU A 416 46.46 -18.97 74.06
N ILE A 417 46.35 -17.65 74.03
CA ILE A 417 47.13 -16.74 74.88
C ILE A 417 46.79 -16.98 76.35
N LEU A 418 45.51 -17.03 76.70
CA LEU A 418 45.04 -17.30 78.06
C LEU A 418 45.53 -18.66 78.58
N LEU A 419 45.45 -19.72 77.76
CA LEU A 419 45.99 -21.05 78.08
C LEU A 419 47.51 -20.98 78.31
N ARG A 420 48.25 -20.24 77.47
CA ARG A 420 49.70 -20.06 77.62
C ARG A 420 50.02 -19.36 78.94
N ASP A 421 49.27 -18.33 79.32
CA ASP A 421 49.47 -17.60 80.56
C ASP A 421 49.09 -18.44 81.78
N LEU A 422 47.99 -19.19 81.73
CA LEU A 422 47.63 -20.18 82.75
C LEU A 422 48.72 -21.26 82.90
N ARG A 423 49.33 -21.74 81.81
CA ARG A 423 50.44 -22.70 81.86
C ARG A 423 51.68 -22.08 82.52
N LYS A 424 52.01 -20.82 82.20
CA LYS A 424 53.10 -20.09 82.86
C LYS A 424 52.83 -19.92 84.35
N GLU A 425 51.61 -19.52 84.71
CA GLU A 425 51.17 -19.35 86.09
C GLU A 425 51.19 -20.66 86.87
N TYR A 426 50.67 -21.74 86.30
CA TYR A 426 50.76 -23.08 86.85
C TYR A 426 52.22 -23.51 87.05
N ALA A 427 53.09 -23.28 86.06
CA ALA A 427 54.51 -23.59 86.18
C ALA A 427 55.19 -22.73 87.28
N ARG A 428 54.82 -21.45 87.41
CA ARG A 428 55.30 -20.55 88.47
C ARG A 428 54.85 -21.05 89.85
N LYS A 429 53.55 -21.32 90.04
CA LYS A 429 53.00 -21.86 91.30
C LYS A 429 53.58 -23.22 91.65
N ARG A 430 53.81 -24.08 90.66
CA ARG A 430 54.52 -25.35 90.85
C ARG A 430 55.96 -25.15 91.31
N LYS A 431 56.67 -24.15 90.78
CA LYS A 431 58.01 -23.77 91.25
C LYS A 431 57.98 -23.19 92.68
N GLU A 432 57.03 -22.30 92.98
CA GLU A 432 56.83 -21.72 94.33
C GLU A 432 56.52 -22.81 95.37
N ALA A 433 55.72 -23.81 95.02
CA ALA A 433 55.41 -24.96 95.88
C ALA A 433 56.62 -25.88 96.11
N GLY A 434 57.70 -25.77 95.33
CA GLY A 434 58.91 -26.58 95.48
C GLY A 434 58.62 -28.09 95.45
N MET A 435 59.16 -28.83 96.43
CA MET A 435 58.96 -30.28 96.57
C MET A 435 57.49 -30.67 96.76
N LEU A 436 56.65 -29.79 97.32
CA LEU A 436 55.20 -30.03 97.53
C LEU A 436 54.44 -30.16 96.21
N GLY A 437 54.89 -29.51 95.14
CA GLY A 437 54.30 -29.62 93.80
C GLY A 437 54.72 -30.88 93.02
N LEU A 438 55.59 -31.72 93.59
CA LEU A 438 56.08 -32.96 93.00
C LEU A 438 55.57 -34.16 93.81
N GLU A 439 54.25 -34.30 93.84
CA GLU A 439 53.54 -35.39 94.50
C GLU A 439 54.16 -36.79 94.26
N PRO A 440 54.57 -37.20 93.03
CA PRO A 440 55.17 -38.51 92.83
C PRO A 440 56.54 -38.67 93.54
N ILE A 441 57.33 -37.59 93.66
CA ILE A 441 58.62 -37.62 94.37
C ILE A 441 58.39 -37.66 95.87
N LEU A 442 57.43 -36.90 96.39
CA LEU A 442 57.04 -36.96 97.81
C LEU A 442 56.50 -38.33 98.20
N ARG A 443 55.61 -38.91 97.38
CA ARG A 443 55.13 -40.30 97.58
C ARG A 443 56.29 -41.31 97.52
N GLY A 444 57.32 -41.06 96.70
CA GLY A 444 58.55 -41.86 96.66
C GLY A 444 59.37 -41.75 97.94
N MET A 445 59.62 -40.52 98.41
CA MET A 445 60.35 -40.25 99.65
C MET A 445 59.64 -40.82 100.88
N ASP A 446 58.31 -40.75 100.92
CA ASP A 446 57.50 -41.39 101.96
C ASP A 446 57.65 -42.91 101.97
N LYS A 447 57.71 -43.54 100.79
CA LYS A 447 57.98 -44.98 100.67
C LYS A 447 59.38 -45.31 101.16
N GLU A 448 60.39 -44.52 100.80
CA GLU A 448 61.78 -44.70 101.26
C GLU A 448 61.93 -44.49 102.77
N LEU A 449 61.25 -43.49 103.35
CA LEU A 449 61.21 -43.27 104.80
C LEU A 449 60.57 -44.46 105.52
N ARG A 450 59.46 -44.99 105.00
CA ARG A 450 58.85 -46.22 105.54
C ARG A 450 59.79 -47.41 105.45
N LEU A 451 60.53 -47.57 104.34
CA LEU A 451 61.56 -48.60 104.18
C LEU A 451 62.70 -48.44 105.17
N ARG A 452 63.23 -47.22 105.34
CA ARG A 452 64.26 -46.89 106.32
C ARG A 452 63.80 -47.21 107.74
N ASN A 453 62.58 -46.82 108.11
CA ASN A 453 62.02 -47.10 109.44
C ASN A 453 61.87 -48.61 109.69
N LYS A 454 61.46 -49.38 108.68
CA LYS A 454 61.48 -50.86 108.77
C LYS A 454 62.89 -51.40 108.99
N LEU A 455 63.87 -50.91 108.25
CA LEU A 455 65.27 -51.31 108.41
C LEU A 455 65.83 -50.96 109.81
N ILE A 456 65.45 -49.81 110.38
CA ILE A 456 65.84 -49.45 111.77
C ILE A 456 65.26 -50.46 112.76
N ILE A 457 63.97 -50.81 112.63
CA ILE A 457 63.32 -51.81 113.47
C ILE A 457 64.01 -53.18 113.30
N ASP A 458 64.38 -53.57 112.08
CA ASP A 458 65.08 -54.82 111.82
C ASP A 458 66.52 -54.82 112.37
N VAL A 459 67.22 -53.68 112.33
CA VAL A 459 68.54 -53.51 112.98
C VAL A 459 68.42 -53.58 114.50
N GLU A 460 67.39 -52.99 115.09
CA GLU A 460 67.13 -53.10 116.53
C GLU A 460 66.79 -54.54 116.93
N ARG A 461 65.99 -55.24 116.13
CA ARG A 461 65.72 -56.67 116.31
C ARG A 461 67.00 -57.51 116.18
N MET A 462 67.88 -57.17 115.24
CA MET A 462 69.20 -57.81 115.09
C MET A 462 70.11 -57.50 116.27
N LYS A 463 70.13 -56.27 116.80
CA LYS A 463 70.87 -55.90 118.02
C LYS A 463 70.37 -56.67 119.24
N GLN A 464 69.05 -56.82 119.39
CA GLN A 464 68.45 -57.65 120.44
C GLN A 464 68.86 -59.13 120.29
N LYS A 465 68.81 -59.69 119.07
CA LYS A 465 69.30 -61.05 118.79
C LYS A 465 70.79 -61.22 119.05
N ILE A 466 71.61 -60.23 118.72
CA ILE A 466 73.05 -60.24 119.05
C ILE A 466 73.23 -60.21 120.56
N HIS A 467 72.46 -59.39 121.29
CA HIS A 467 72.50 -59.36 122.75
C HIS A 467 72.11 -60.71 123.37
N GLU A 468 71.03 -61.33 122.89
CA GLU A 468 70.61 -62.68 123.30
C GLU A 468 71.68 -63.74 122.98
N ASN A 469 72.32 -63.66 121.80
CA ASN A 469 73.41 -64.57 121.42
C ASN A 469 74.69 -64.34 122.24
N THR A 470 75.01 -63.09 122.62
CA THR A 470 76.14 -62.81 123.53
C THR A 470 75.88 -63.39 124.92
N LEU A 471 74.66 -63.26 125.45
CA LEU A 471 74.26 -63.89 126.71
C LEU A 471 74.26 -65.43 126.62
N ALA A 472 73.85 -66.00 125.48
CA ALA A 472 73.92 -67.44 125.22
C ALA A 472 75.37 -67.95 125.10
N ALA A 473 76.27 -67.17 124.50
CA ALA A 473 77.70 -67.47 124.41
C ALA A 473 78.38 -67.42 125.79
N GLU A 474 78.02 -66.45 126.63
CA GLU A 474 78.52 -66.37 128.02
C GLU A 474 78.03 -67.56 128.88
N ARG A 475 76.80 -68.02 128.68
CA ARG A 475 76.27 -69.24 129.34
C ARG A 475 77.02 -70.50 128.89
N LYS A 476 77.37 -70.63 127.60
CA LYS A 476 78.20 -71.74 127.08
C LYS A 476 79.64 -71.70 127.58
N LYS A 477 80.24 -70.52 127.76
CA LYS A 477 81.59 -70.34 128.32
C LYS A 477 81.68 -70.80 129.79
N LYS A 478 80.63 -70.55 130.59
CA LYS A 478 80.51 -71.06 131.98
C LYS A 478 80.32 -72.59 132.05
N MET A 479 79.70 -73.21 131.05
CA MET A 479 79.53 -74.66 130.96
C MET A 479 80.82 -75.40 130.56
N MET A 480 81.58 -74.83 129.62
CA MET A 480 82.87 -75.38 129.15
C MET A 480 83.97 -75.32 130.23
N SER A 481 83.96 -74.31 131.10
CA SER A 481 84.90 -74.22 132.23
C SER A 481 84.69 -75.32 133.30
N LYS A 482 83.47 -75.83 133.47
CA LYS A 482 83.19 -76.96 134.39
C LYS A 482 83.59 -78.34 133.84
N LEU A 483 83.71 -78.50 132.52
CA LEU A 483 84.06 -79.77 131.88
C LEU A 483 85.58 -80.01 131.78
N PHE A 484 86.41 -78.97 131.97
CA PHE A 484 87.87 -79.08 131.84
C PHE A 484 88.60 -79.61 133.10
N LEU A 485 87.93 -79.70 134.26
CA LEU A 485 88.55 -80.15 135.53
C LEU A 485 88.38 -81.65 135.85
N ARG A 486 87.73 -82.46 135.01
CA ARG A 486 87.37 -83.86 135.35
C ARG A 486 87.98 -84.96 134.46
N LYS A 487 88.93 -84.63 133.56
CA LYS A 487 89.38 -85.59 132.53
C LYS A 487 90.88 -85.52 132.20
N LYS A 488 91.77 -85.82 133.16
CA LYS A 488 93.14 -86.34 132.92
C LYS A 488 93.67 -87.13 134.14
N TYR A 489 93.25 -88.39 134.26
CA TYR A 489 94.01 -89.54 134.77
C TYR A 489 93.40 -90.80 134.13
N SER A 490 93.84 -91.11 132.91
CA SER A 490 93.91 -92.43 132.24
C SER A 490 94.22 -92.20 130.76
N ASN A 491 95.51 -91.95 130.54
CA ASN A 491 96.31 -92.23 129.35
C ASN A 491 96.08 -93.70 128.90
N THR A 492 96.28 -94.18 127.68
CA THR A 492 97.03 -93.77 126.48
C THR A 492 96.71 -94.83 125.41
N ASP A 493 96.77 -94.43 124.14
CA ASP A 493 97.26 -95.20 122.98
C ASP A 493 96.37 -95.25 121.73
N SER A 494 97.07 -94.91 120.62
CA SER A 494 96.77 -94.96 119.18
C SER A 494 95.86 -93.85 118.62
N SER A 495 96.42 -92.70 118.19
CA SER A 495 97.14 -92.39 116.92
C SER A 495 96.18 -92.21 115.72
N GLU A 496 95.79 -90.99 115.34
CA GLU A 496 96.51 -89.99 114.50
C GLU A 496 96.51 -90.28 112.98
N SER A 497 95.66 -89.55 112.24
CA SER A 497 96.01 -88.89 110.96
C SER A 497 94.94 -87.85 110.54
N PHE A 498 95.33 -86.57 110.64
CA PHE A 498 94.74 -85.31 110.13
C PHE A 498 94.75 -85.29 108.57
N SER A 499 94.03 -84.46 107.80
CA SER A 499 93.52 -83.07 107.94
C SER A 499 92.49 -82.80 106.83
N ILE A 500 91.34 -82.20 107.17
CA ILE A 500 90.19 -81.81 106.33
C ILE A 500 89.74 -80.44 106.90
N SER A 501 89.33 -79.39 106.19
CA SER A 501 89.28 -78.96 104.78
C SER A 501 89.09 -77.44 104.81
#